data_AF-A0A396ZF27-F1
#
_entry.id   AF-A0A396ZF27-F1
#
_cell.length_a   1.000
_cell.length_b   1.000
_cell.length_c   1.000
_cell.angle_alpha   90.00
_cell.angle_beta   90.00
_cell.angle_gamma   90.00
#
_symmetry.space_group_name_H-M   'P 1'
#
loop_
_entity.id
_entity.type
_entity.pdbx_description
1 polymer ?
#
loop_
_entity_poly.entity_id
_entity_poly.type
_entity_poly.pdbx_seq_one_letter_code
_entity_poly.pdbx_strand_id
1 'polypeptide(L)'
;MLEVFRPEEFIEDVAKTELGRKLSEDGTFRKTLTLPELRKVSSILYLLEAKAGVLTQPNRLASLFDGPVAMALLQKSEWLVIGKASIQSKLGVSLLTLFQGEKIAGKKIEPPKPKPQSEQNSSEDGSSEDGTGNTHSADDFTDQFNVGSEKFGNLEMYQYDFGNESVYITVIGNFFLITNSKETLDVSLALASTKNNSSLGNLKGFSHLRKSAQKKENKLLFYAGTNSLLSPVLKPCFGNSSMGLLLGWKERGLLEGEVYRIGGDQSDTSSNTITPNLSKILPKDLTFAFYSETLKPIEVWKTLTELEGDWQNLSKGLDQFAESAALNPKNYFQDSKGVALSFHGLDSKNGMIYPRFGISLSSVVKDDFVLKSIFKVGAKTKENFQNVEYATYDLKQGGYYSPSFVKVGDWTFFGSDKKSVEETIATRNGNKPNQSDRFGSGLIEKQGSYPNHLTIHIPNLLSDLKTFYLYGASDSMEYSSKTIERDVQPILDKLKPFAHFSMSFGSGNPGEVWGKARVGVE
;
A
#
# COMPACT_ATOMS: atom_id res chain seq x y z
N MET A 1 -2.14 -7.84 1.00
CA MET A 1 -1.22 -8.21 2.09
C MET A 1 -0.11 -7.18 2.15
N LEU A 2 0.19 -6.64 3.32
CA LEU A 2 1.36 -5.79 3.56
C LEU A 2 2.35 -6.59 4.41
N GLU A 3 3.59 -6.71 3.98
CA GLU A 3 4.67 -7.37 4.69
C GLU A 3 5.80 -6.37 4.98
N VAL A 4 6.22 -6.28 6.23
CA VAL A 4 7.38 -5.47 6.65
C VAL A 4 8.59 -6.38 6.81
N PHE A 5 9.70 -6.09 6.11
CA PHE A 5 10.96 -6.78 6.31
C PHE A 5 11.85 -6.00 7.28
N ARG A 6 12.38 -6.70 8.29
CA ARG A 6 13.26 -6.12 9.35
C ARG A 6 12.56 -5.03 10.18
N PRO A 7 11.37 -5.29 10.75
CA PRO A 7 10.62 -4.32 11.55
C PRO A 7 11.44 -3.68 12.69
N GLU A 8 12.48 -4.35 13.20
CA GLU A 8 13.42 -3.83 14.18
C GLU A 8 14.25 -2.64 13.69
N GLU A 9 14.76 -2.69 12.45
CA GLU A 9 15.54 -1.61 11.84
C GLU A 9 14.60 -0.55 11.22
N PHE A 10 13.37 -0.95 10.85
CA PHE A 10 12.38 -0.09 10.19
C PHE A 10 12.10 1.19 10.97
N ILE A 11 11.95 1.09 12.30
CA ILE A 11 11.68 2.24 13.15
C ILE A 11 12.85 3.21 13.14
N GLU A 12 14.08 2.71 13.22
CA GLU A 12 15.29 3.55 13.19
C GLU A 12 15.46 4.22 11.84
N ASP A 13 15.22 3.50 10.75
CA ASP A 13 15.37 4.03 9.40
C ASP A 13 14.31 5.07 9.08
N VAL A 14 13.06 4.84 9.47
CA VAL A 14 12.03 5.87 9.33
C VAL A 14 12.35 7.05 10.25
N ALA A 15 12.80 6.85 11.49
CA ALA A 15 13.17 7.94 12.40
C ALA A 15 14.32 8.82 11.87
N LYS A 16 15.20 8.29 11.00
CA LYS A 16 16.22 9.06 10.26
C LYS A 16 15.63 9.95 9.15
N THR A 17 14.38 9.71 8.74
CA THR A 17 13.68 10.54 7.75
C THR A 17 12.99 11.73 8.40
N GLU A 18 12.77 12.81 7.65
CA GLU A 18 12.03 13.97 8.16
C GLU A 18 10.61 13.60 8.61
N LEU A 19 9.95 12.68 7.89
CA LEU A 19 8.65 12.14 8.27
C LEU A 19 8.75 11.41 9.61
N GLY A 20 9.67 10.45 9.76
CA GLY A 20 9.77 9.68 11.00
C GLY A 20 10.24 10.51 12.18
N ARG A 21 11.04 11.55 11.97
CA ARG A 21 11.35 12.53 13.00
C ARG A 21 10.09 13.27 13.46
N LYS A 22 9.28 13.82 12.54
CA LYS A 22 8.00 14.50 12.87
C LYS A 22 7.02 13.55 13.58
N LEU A 23 6.90 12.32 13.09
CA LEU A 23 6.07 11.29 13.72
C LEU A 23 6.60 10.89 15.11
N SER A 24 7.92 10.86 15.32
CA SER A 24 8.54 10.52 16.60
C SER A 24 8.34 11.64 17.64
N GLU A 25 8.54 12.88 17.21
CA GLU A 25 8.41 14.10 18.02
C GLU A 25 6.98 14.37 18.50
N ASP A 26 5.96 14.09 17.67
CA ASP A 26 4.55 14.24 18.05
C ASP A 26 3.98 13.02 18.82
N GLY A 27 4.81 12.01 19.09
CA GLY A 27 4.43 10.77 19.77
C GLY A 27 3.57 9.82 18.93
N THR A 28 3.38 10.07 17.64
CA THR A 28 2.52 9.26 16.78
C THR A 28 3.22 8.07 16.16
N PHE A 29 4.53 8.13 15.93
CA PHE A 29 5.31 6.90 15.70
C PHE A 29 5.16 5.97 16.92
N ARG A 30 5.16 6.57 18.11
CA ARG A 30 4.85 5.94 19.39
C ARG A 30 3.35 5.66 19.65
N LYS A 31 2.44 5.87 18.69
CA LYS A 31 1.00 5.48 18.72
C LYS A 31 0.59 4.57 17.55
N THR A 32 1.21 4.76 16.37
CA THR A 32 0.94 4.06 15.11
C THR A 32 1.89 2.88 14.90
N LEU A 33 3.12 2.93 15.42
CA LEU A 33 4.04 1.78 15.49
C LEU A 33 4.11 1.18 16.91
N THR A 34 3.55 1.85 17.91
CA THR A 34 2.91 1.12 19.01
C THR A 34 1.50 0.71 18.58
N LEU A 35 1.41 -0.04 17.49
CA LEU A 35 0.33 -1.00 17.39
C LEU A 35 0.20 -1.63 18.79
N PRO A 36 -0.95 -1.52 19.49
CA PRO A 36 -1.20 -2.27 20.71
C PRO A 36 -0.68 -3.71 20.58
N GLU A 37 -0.77 -4.26 19.37
CA GLU A 37 -0.25 -5.53 18.87
C GLU A 37 1.28 -5.68 18.98
N LEU A 38 2.10 -4.69 18.60
CA LEU A 38 3.58 -4.78 18.74
C LEU A 38 4.05 -4.59 20.18
N ARG A 39 3.36 -3.76 20.97
CA ARG A 39 3.58 -3.69 22.42
C ARG A 39 3.18 -5.01 23.08
N LYS A 40 2.02 -5.57 22.72
CA LYS A 40 1.56 -6.89 23.17
C LYS A 40 2.54 -7.98 22.74
N VAL A 41 3.02 -8.01 21.49
CA VAL A 41 4.07 -8.94 21.03
C VAL A 41 5.34 -8.75 21.85
N SER A 42 5.78 -7.52 22.11
CA SER A 42 6.97 -7.27 22.94
C SER A 42 6.77 -7.71 24.40
N SER A 43 5.59 -7.48 24.98
CA SER A 43 5.20 -7.92 26.32
C SER A 43 5.06 -9.44 26.39
N ILE A 44 4.54 -10.09 25.34
CA ILE A 44 4.42 -11.53 25.19
C ILE A 44 5.79 -12.18 25.05
N LEU A 45 6.65 -11.62 24.20
CA LEU A 45 8.03 -12.08 24.05
C LEU A 45 8.81 -11.90 25.35
N TYR A 46 8.55 -10.82 26.10
CA TYR A 46 9.09 -10.58 27.44
C TYR A 46 8.55 -11.55 28.51
N LEU A 47 7.26 -11.91 28.45
CA LEU A 47 6.67 -12.93 29.33
C LEU A 47 7.18 -14.34 29.02
N LEU A 48 7.29 -14.66 27.73
CA LEU A 48 7.91 -15.88 27.25
C LEU A 48 9.38 -15.97 27.68
N GLU A 49 10.08 -14.84 27.59
CA GLU A 49 11.44 -14.64 28.08
C GLU A 49 11.55 -14.92 29.59
N ALA A 50 10.67 -14.31 30.40
CA ALA A 50 10.58 -14.53 31.83
C ALA A 50 10.29 -16.01 32.16
N LYS A 51 9.34 -16.66 31.46
CA LYS A 51 9.07 -18.11 31.59
C LYS A 51 10.25 -18.99 31.20
N ALA A 52 11.04 -18.57 30.21
CA ALA A 52 12.22 -19.28 29.76
C ALA A 52 13.46 -19.00 30.64
N GLY A 53 13.30 -18.26 31.75
CA GLY A 53 14.33 -18.01 32.76
C GLY A 53 15.45 -17.07 32.30
N VAL A 54 15.18 -16.22 31.31
CA VAL A 54 16.11 -15.20 30.82
C VAL A 54 15.42 -13.85 31.01
N LEU A 55 16.12 -12.83 31.47
CA LEU A 55 15.58 -11.46 31.54
C LEU A 55 16.51 -10.57 30.71
N THR A 56 16.10 -10.21 29.50
CA THR A 56 16.75 -9.18 28.68
C THR A 56 15.92 -7.91 28.62
N GLN A 57 16.56 -6.81 28.22
CA GLN A 57 15.90 -5.53 28.08
C GLN A 57 15.01 -5.55 26.81
N PRO A 58 13.81 -4.93 26.80
CA PRO A 58 12.88 -4.93 25.65
C PRO A 58 13.49 -4.46 24.32
N ASN A 59 14.51 -3.60 24.35
CA ASN A 59 15.27 -3.16 23.17
C ASN A 59 16.15 -4.27 22.55
N ARG A 60 16.32 -5.41 23.22
CA ARG A 60 17.07 -6.58 22.74
C ARG A 60 16.19 -7.63 22.08
N LEU A 61 14.87 -7.42 22.00
CA LEU A 61 13.93 -8.33 21.32
C LEU A 61 14.26 -8.51 19.82
N ALA A 62 14.88 -7.53 19.17
CA ALA A 62 15.43 -7.67 17.82
C ALA A 62 16.46 -8.81 17.71
N SER A 63 17.23 -9.07 18.77
CA SER A 63 18.21 -10.15 18.82
C SER A 63 17.58 -11.54 18.91
N LEU A 64 16.27 -11.63 19.21
CA LEU A 64 15.52 -12.89 19.21
C LEU A 64 15.60 -13.59 17.86
N PHE A 65 15.69 -12.82 16.77
CA PHE A 65 15.58 -13.35 15.43
C PHE A 65 16.92 -13.36 14.68
N ASP A 66 17.19 -14.45 13.96
CA ASP A 66 18.33 -14.60 13.05
C ASP A 66 17.88 -14.26 11.63
N GLY A 67 17.96 -12.97 11.30
CA GLY A 67 17.57 -12.42 10.02
C GLY A 67 16.24 -11.65 10.05
N PRO A 68 15.66 -11.33 8.88
CA PRO A 68 14.48 -10.48 8.80
C PRO A 68 13.27 -11.13 9.45
N VAL A 69 12.57 -10.35 10.27
CA VAL A 69 11.21 -10.66 10.71
C VAL A 69 10.22 -10.18 9.67
N ALA A 70 9.20 -10.97 9.39
CA ALA A 70 8.09 -10.63 8.53
C ALA A 70 6.84 -10.38 9.39
N MET A 71 6.18 -9.25 9.17
CA MET A 71 4.88 -8.94 9.78
C MET A 71 3.85 -8.76 8.69
N ALA A 72 2.77 -9.54 8.72
CA ALA A 72 1.62 -9.43 7.84
C ALA A 72 0.43 -8.81 8.56
N LEU A 73 -0.16 -7.77 7.95
CA LEU A 73 -1.45 -7.22 8.35
C LEU A 73 -2.55 -7.80 7.44
N LEU A 74 -3.58 -8.39 8.06
CA LEU A 74 -4.69 -9.07 7.41
C LEU A 74 -6.00 -8.27 7.60
N GLN A 75 -7.11 -8.78 7.05
CA GLN A 75 -8.41 -8.12 7.20
C GLN A 75 -8.88 -8.15 8.67
N LYS A 76 -9.81 -7.26 9.04
CA LYS A 76 -10.42 -7.21 10.39
C LYS A 76 -9.44 -7.00 11.56
N SER A 77 -8.32 -6.33 11.33
CA SER A 77 -7.28 -6.08 12.34
C SER A 77 -6.55 -7.34 12.84
N GLU A 78 -6.60 -8.42 12.07
CA GLU A 78 -5.79 -9.62 12.31
C GLU A 78 -4.34 -9.38 11.85
N TRP A 79 -3.39 -9.99 12.56
CA TRP A 79 -1.97 -9.88 12.21
C TRP A 79 -1.22 -11.19 12.46
N LEU A 80 -0.13 -11.38 11.72
CA LEU A 80 0.76 -12.52 11.85
C LEU A 80 2.21 -12.05 11.79
N VAL A 81 3.02 -12.46 12.76
CA VAL A 81 4.46 -12.21 12.83
C VAL A 81 5.18 -13.54 12.69
N ILE A 82 6.15 -13.60 11.78
CA ILE A 82 6.99 -14.78 11.56
C ILE A 82 8.45 -14.35 11.58
N GLY A 83 9.26 -15.04 12.39
CA GLY A 83 10.70 -14.79 12.42
C GLY A 83 11.47 -16.05 12.78
N LYS A 84 12.65 -16.22 12.18
CA LYS A 84 13.55 -17.31 12.51
C LYS A 84 14.22 -17.00 13.85
N ALA A 85 14.07 -17.87 14.84
CA ALA A 85 14.76 -17.80 16.11
C ALA A 85 16.29 -17.76 15.94
N SER A 86 16.95 -16.87 16.66
CA SER A 86 18.39 -16.76 16.71
C SER A 86 18.99 -17.76 17.68
N ILE A 87 19.74 -18.72 17.12
CA ILE A 87 20.58 -19.65 17.89
C ILE A 87 21.82 -18.97 18.50
N GLN A 88 22.06 -17.70 18.14
CA GLN A 88 23.10 -16.87 18.73
C GLN A 88 22.56 -16.07 19.93
N SER A 89 21.25 -15.91 20.05
CA SER A 89 20.62 -15.25 21.19
C SER A 89 20.28 -16.24 22.28
N LYS A 90 20.67 -15.92 23.52
CA LYS A 90 20.29 -16.71 24.70
C LYS A 90 18.76 -16.83 24.81
N LEU A 91 18.04 -15.75 24.48
CA LEU A 91 16.59 -15.75 24.47
C LEU A 91 16.01 -16.66 23.37
N GLY A 92 16.54 -16.58 22.14
CA GLY A 92 16.11 -17.43 21.03
C GLY A 92 16.34 -18.93 21.30
N VAL A 93 17.49 -19.28 21.88
CA VAL A 93 17.81 -20.66 22.30
C VAL A 93 16.89 -21.14 23.43
N SER A 94 16.68 -20.31 24.46
CA SER A 94 15.82 -20.68 25.59
C SER A 94 14.37 -20.88 25.17
N LEU A 95 13.84 -20.04 24.27
CA LEU A 95 12.49 -20.20 23.75
C LEU A 95 12.38 -21.44 22.87
N LEU A 96 13.30 -21.66 21.92
CA LEU A 96 13.25 -22.90 21.14
C LEU A 96 13.34 -24.15 22.04
N THR A 97 14.15 -24.11 23.10
CA THR A 97 14.24 -25.20 24.08
C THR A 97 12.94 -25.40 24.86
N LEU A 98 12.27 -24.31 25.25
CA LEU A 98 10.96 -24.35 25.92
C LEU A 98 9.89 -25.03 25.05
N PHE A 99 9.83 -24.67 23.76
CA PHE A 99 8.79 -25.16 22.85
C PHE A 99 9.10 -26.52 22.20
N GLN A 100 10.37 -26.88 22.03
CA GLN A 100 10.77 -28.17 21.43
C GLN A 100 11.09 -29.26 22.47
N GLY A 101 11.31 -28.88 23.73
CA GLY A 101 11.66 -29.82 24.82
C GLY A 101 13.11 -30.35 24.76
N GLU A 102 13.87 -30.07 23.70
CA GLU A 102 15.25 -30.50 23.52
C GLU A 102 16.24 -29.33 23.78
N LYS A 103 17.35 -29.59 24.49
CA LYS A 103 18.39 -28.58 24.73
C LYS A 103 19.10 -28.22 23.42
N ILE A 104 18.85 -27.02 22.91
CA ILE A 104 19.56 -26.51 21.73
C ILE A 104 20.89 -25.90 22.14
N ALA A 105 21.99 -26.40 21.58
CA ALA A 105 23.32 -25.86 21.84
C ALA A 105 23.49 -24.51 21.12
N GLY A 106 23.51 -23.40 21.87
CA GLY A 106 23.92 -22.10 21.35
C GLY A 106 25.42 -22.09 20.99
N LYS A 107 25.82 -21.29 19.98
CA LYS A 107 27.24 -21.01 19.77
C LYS A 107 27.76 -20.16 20.93
N LYS A 108 28.90 -20.53 21.52
CA LYS A 108 29.61 -19.68 22.49
C LYS A 108 29.92 -18.34 21.82
N ILE A 109 29.28 -17.27 22.26
CA ILE A 109 29.69 -15.91 21.93
C ILE A 109 30.98 -15.67 22.70
N GLU A 110 32.10 -15.52 22.00
CA GLU A 110 33.33 -15.06 22.64
C GLU A 110 33.10 -13.63 23.17
N PRO A 111 33.42 -13.35 24.45
CA PRO A 111 33.22 -12.03 25.01
C PRO A 111 34.05 -11.00 24.24
N PRO A 112 33.52 -9.78 24.01
CA PRO A 112 34.31 -8.72 23.39
C PRO A 112 35.55 -8.48 24.24
N LYS A 113 36.73 -8.46 23.60
CA LYS A 113 37.99 -8.18 24.28
C LYS A 113 37.85 -6.88 25.09
N PRO A 114 38.21 -6.89 26.39
CA PRO A 114 38.11 -5.69 27.21
C PRO A 114 38.99 -4.60 26.59
N LYS A 115 38.40 -3.42 26.33
CA LYS A 115 39.19 -2.21 26.10
C LYS A 115 40.00 -1.94 27.38
N PRO A 116 41.28 -1.53 27.28
CA PRO A 116 42.05 -1.17 28.46
C PRO A 116 41.35 -0.04 29.20
N GLN A 117 41.04 -0.26 30.49
CA GLN A 117 40.64 0.79 31.41
C GLN A 117 41.82 1.75 31.58
N SER A 118 41.66 3.00 31.18
CA SER A 118 42.51 4.09 31.65
C SER A 118 42.23 4.28 33.14
N GLU A 119 43.30 4.31 33.93
CA GLU A 119 43.32 4.42 35.38
C GLU A 119 42.40 5.53 35.91
N GLN A 120 41.60 5.18 36.93
CA GLN A 120 40.86 6.10 37.76
C GLN A 120 41.83 6.91 38.62
N ASN A 121 41.66 8.24 38.63
CA ASN A 121 41.91 9.03 39.82
C ASN A 121 40.60 9.17 40.59
N SER A 122 40.66 8.79 41.86
CA SER A 122 39.62 8.86 42.86
C SER A 122 39.40 10.30 43.37
N SER A 123 38.14 10.65 43.57
CA SER A 123 37.73 11.60 44.62
C SER A 123 36.24 11.39 44.92
N GLU A 124 35.96 11.13 46.19
CA GLU A 124 34.66 10.85 46.80
C GLU A 124 33.77 12.10 46.97
N ASP A 125 32.48 11.78 47.18
CA ASP A 125 31.40 12.52 47.83
C ASP A 125 30.59 13.60 47.08
N GLY A 126 29.27 13.35 47.01
CA GLY A 126 28.26 14.37 46.76
C GLY A 126 26.93 13.87 46.17
N SER A 127 26.17 13.08 46.93
CA SER A 127 24.69 12.93 46.91
C SER A 127 23.90 13.36 45.66
N SER A 128 23.26 12.40 44.99
CA SER A 128 21.96 12.60 44.34
C SER A 128 21.15 11.31 44.39
N GLU A 129 19.95 11.43 44.94
CA GLU A 129 18.93 10.41 45.21
C GLU A 129 18.83 9.32 44.13
N ASP A 130 19.17 8.09 44.52
CA ASP A 130 18.72 6.88 43.84
C ASP A 130 17.20 6.82 43.90
N GLY A 131 16.57 7.29 42.82
CA GLY A 131 15.19 6.97 42.50
C GLY A 131 15.08 5.46 42.31
N THR A 132 14.60 4.78 43.35
CA THR A 132 14.16 3.38 43.35
C THR A 132 13.26 3.12 42.16
N GLY A 133 13.84 2.65 41.06
CA GLY A 133 13.09 2.02 39.98
C GLY A 133 12.56 0.70 40.55
N ASN A 134 11.26 0.63 40.79
CA ASN A 134 10.57 -0.62 41.07
C ASN A 134 10.89 -1.61 39.94
N THR A 135 11.84 -2.52 40.18
CA THR A 135 11.95 -3.74 39.40
C THR A 135 10.77 -4.60 39.78
N HIS A 136 9.71 -4.54 38.97
CA HIS A 136 8.61 -5.51 39.05
C HIS A 136 9.18 -6.92 38.92
N SER A 137 8.85 -7.80 39.87
CA SER A 137 9.24 -9.21 39.79
C SER A 137 8.52 -9.84 38.59
N ALA A 138 9.15 -10.81 37.92
CA ALA A 138 8.47 -11.63 36.92
C ALA A 138 7.21 -12.32 37.49
N ASP A 139 7.19 -12.54 38.80
CA ASP A 139 6.07 -13.12 39.54
C ASP A 139 4.85 -12.17 39.62
N ASP A 140 5.04 -10.85 39.52
CA ASP A 140 3.92 -9.88 39.53
C ASP A 140 3.09 -9.93 38.24
N PHE A 141 3.63 -10.52 37.18
CA PHE A 141 2.97 -10.66 35.88
C PHE A 141 2.39 -12.05 35.65
N THR A 142 2.90 -13.11 36.28
CA THR A 142 2.35 -14.48 36.12
C THR A 142 0.91 -14.61 36.61
N ASP A 143 0.50 -13.78 37.57
CA ASP A 143 -0.87 -13.76 38.10
C ASP A 143 -1.85 -12.94 37.24
N GLN A 144 -1.37 -12.25 36.19
CA GLN A 144 -2.19 -11.38 35.34
C GLN A 144 -2.61 -12.00 33.99
N PHE A 145 -2.12 -13.20 33.65
CA PHE A 145 -2.40 -13.84 32.35
C PHE A 145 -2.77 -15.31 32.50
N ASN A 146 -3.94 -15.68 31.97
CA ASN A 146 -4.28 -17.08 31.77
C ASN A 146 -3.49 -17.63 30.58
N VAL A 147 -2.71 -18.68 30.82
CA VAL A 147 -1.99 -19.40 29.78
C VAL A 147 -2.69 -20.73 29.54
N GLY A 148 -3.26 -20.89 28.36
CA GLY A 148 -3.80 -22.16 27.88
C GLY A 148 -2.85 -22.81 26.88
N SER A 149 -2.75 -24.13 26.89
CA SER A 149 -2.19 -24.87 25.74
C SER A 149 -3.32 -25.54 24.99
N GLU A 150 -3.30 -25.39 23.67
CA GLU A 150 -4.26 -26.04 22.78
C GLU A 150 -3.47 -26.74 21.66
N LYS A 151 -3.92 -27.94 21.28
CA LYS A 151 -3.29 -28.68 20.18
C LYS A 151 -4.03 -28.40 18.90
N PHE A 152 -3.30 -27.94 17.89
CA PHE A 152 -3.81 -27.80 16.52
C PHE A 152 -3.16 -28.85 15.64
N GLY A 153 -3.88 -29.96 15.40
CA GLY A 153 -3.28 -31.16 14.82
C GLY A 153 -2.13 -31.68 15.71
N ASN A 154 -0.90 -31.70 15.17
CA ASN A 154 0.31 -32.13 15.89
C ASN A 154 1.13 -30.96 16.47
N LEU A 155 0.71 -29.72 16.27
CA LEU A 155 1.43 -28.54 16.75
C LEU A 155 0.87 -28.10 18.10
N GLU A 156 1.78 -27.86 19.06
CA GLU A 156 1.42 -27.23 20.32
C GLU A 156 1.31 -25.72 20.12
N MET A 157 0.19 -25.16 20.56
CA MET A 157 -0.09 -23.74 20.53
C MET A 157 -0.26 -23.24 21.96
N TYR A 158 0.35 -22.10 22.23
CA TYR A 158 0.22 -21.42 23.52
C TYR A 158 -0.65 -20.20 23.31
N GLN A 159 -1.76 -20.15 24.03
CA GLN A 159 -2.69 -19.04 24.07
C GLN A 159 -2.41 -18.18 25.31
N TYR A 160 -2.31 -16.87 25.09
CA TYR A 160 -2.14 -15.87 26.12
C TYR A 160 -3.31 -14.87 26.03
N ASP A 161 -4.10 -14.79 27.09
CA ASP A 161 -5.27 -13.89 27.14
C ASP A 161 -4.91 -12.50 27.69
N PHE A 162 -5.32 -11.45 26.98
CA PHE A 162 -5.10 -10.03 27.27
C PHE A 162 -6.45 -9.28 27.29
N GLY A 163 -7.13 -9.27 28.43
CA GLY A 163 -8.44 -8.65 28.53
C GLY A 163 -9.46 -9.33 27.62
N ASN A 164 -9.90 -8.65 26.56
CA ASN A 164 -10.87 -9.18 25.59
C ASN A 164 -10.23 -9.80 24.33
N GLU A 165 -8.90 -9.87 24.25
CA GLU A 165 -8.17 -10.41 23.09
C GLU A 165 -7.26 -11.56 23.52
N SER A 166 -7.00 -12.51 22.61
CA SER A 166 -6.07 -13.61 22.83
C SER A 166 -4.95 -13.58 21.80
N VAL A 167 -3.72 -13.90 22.21
CA VAL A 167 -2.57 -14.02 21.32
C VAL A 167 -2.05 -15.45 21.35
N TYR A 168 -1.79 -15.97 20.16
CA TYR A 168 -1.42 -17.36 19.89
C TYR A 168 0.03 -17.43 19.41
N ILE A 169 0.76 -18.39 19.94
CA ILE A 169 2.18 -18.61 19.64
C ILE A 169 2.41 -20.06 19.31
N THR A 170 3.14 -20.30 18.22
CA THR A 170 3.60 -21.64 17.87
C THR A 170 5.02 -21.60 17.29
N VAL A 171 5.72 -22.74 17.37
CA VAL A 171 7.08 -22.90 16.88
C VAL A 171 7.13 -24.04 15.86
N ILE A 172 7.67 -23.75 14.68
CA ILE A 172 7.84 -24.74 13.61
C ILE A 172 9.30 -24.78 13.21
N GLY A 173 10.00 -25.85 13.59
CA GLY A 173 11.46 -25.90 13.50
C GLY A 173 12.05 -24.70 14.24
N ASN A 174 12.83 -23.87 13.55
CA ASN A 174 13.46 -22.69 14.15
C ASN A 174 12.66 -21.39 13.94
N PHE A 175 11.37 -21.44 13.61
CA PHE A 175 10.56 -20.24 13.38
C PHE A 175 9.54 -20.04 14.48
N PHE A 176 9.46 -18.81 15.01
CA PHE A 176 8.34 -18.36 15.83
C PHE A 176 7.26 -17.78 14.94
N LEU A 177 6.01 -18.20 15.19
CA LEU A 177 4.81 -17.63 14.60
C LEU A 177 3.95 -17.07 15.74
N ILE A 178 3.53 -15.81 15.60
CA ILE A 178 2.74 -15.09 16.61
C ILE A 178 1.56 -14.41 15.91
N THR A 179 0.35 -14.56 16.43
CA THR A 179 -0.87 -13.94 15.86
C THR A 179 -1.95 -13.69 16.90
N ASN A 180 -2.82 -12.72 16.67
CA ASN A 180 -4.03 -12.50 17.48
C ASN A 180 -5.27 -13.27 16.99
N SER A 181 -5.15 -14.13 15.97
CA SER A 181 -6.29 -14.87 15.42
C SER A 181 -5.97 -16.36 15.25
N LYS A 182 -6.72 -17.18 15.99
CA LYS A 182 -6.67 -18.65 15.89
C LYS A 182 -7.01 -19.12 14.48
N GLU A 183 -8.02 -18.52 13.85
CA GLU A 183 -8.45 -18.83 12.49
C GLU A 183 -7.33 -18.50 11.48
N THR A 184 -6.69 -17.32 11.61
CA THR A 184 -5.55 -16.94 10.78
C THR A 184 -4.42 -17.95 10.89
N LEU A 185 -4.08 -18.38 12.12
CA LEU A 185 -3.03 -19.36 12.33
C LEU A 185 -3.38 -20.70 11.67
N ASP A 186 -4.58 -21.21 11.93
CA ASP A 186 -5.05 -22.49 11.41
C ASP A 186 -5.04 -22.51 9.89
N VAL A 187 -5.63 -21.49 9.25
CA VAL A 187 -5.62 -21.35 7.79
C VAL A 187 -4.18 -21.27 7.27
N SER A 188 -3.29 -20.53 7.92
CA SER A 188 -1.89 -20.41 7.52
C SER A 188 -1.14 -21.74 7.60
N LEU A 189 -1.35 -22.51 8.67
CA LEU A 189 -0.74 -23.84 8.87
C LEU A 189 -1.30 -24.88 7.92
N ALA A 190 -2.62 -24.88 7.70
CA ALA A 190 -3.30 -25.73 6.72
C ALA A 190 -2.77 -25.46 5.31
N LEU A 191 -2.63 -24.18 4.92
CA LEU A 191 -2.01 -23.80 3.65
C LEU A 191 -0.55 -24.25 3.58
N ALA A 192 0.24 -24.08 4.64
CA ALA A 192 1.64 -24.49 4.64
C ALA A 192 1.85 -26.02 4.52
N SER A 193 0.93 -26.83 5.07
CA SER A 193 1.07 -28.30 5.14
C SER A 193 0.63 -29.07 3.89
N THR A 194 0.04 -28.40 2.89
CA THR A 194 -0.39 -29.04 1.65
C THR A 194 0.72 -29.12 0.61
N LYS A 195 0.90 -30.30 -0.03
CA LYS A 195 1.88 -30.50 -1.13
C LYS A 195 1.58 -29.64 -2.38
N ASN A 196 0.31 -29.28 -2.57
CA ASN A 196 -0.16 -28.38 -3.63
C ASN A 196 -0.51 -27.01 -3.03
N ASN A 197 0.33 -26.46 -2.15
CA ASN A 197 0.01 -25.18 -1.54
C ASN A 197 0.06 -24.05 -2.57
N SER A 198 -0.97 -23.21 -2.56
CA SER A 198 -1.08 -21.97 -3.34
C SER A 198 -0.21 -20.86 -2.76
N SER A 199 0.95 -21.22 -2.19
CA SER A 199 1.86 -20.28 -1.56
C SER A 199 2.36 -19.25 -2.57
N LEU A 200 2.38 -17.99 -2.14
CA LEU A 200 3.02 -16.90 -2.88
C LEU A 200 4.46 -17.24 -3.27
N GLY A 201 5.16 -17.98 -2.39
CA GLY A 201 6.52 -18.45 -2.61
C GLY A 201 6.72 -19.31 -3.86
N ASN A 202 5.66 -19.99 -4.31
CA ASN A 202 5.70 -20.87 -5.48
C ASN A 202 5.30 -20.17 -6.78
N LEU A 203 4.76 -18.95 -6.70
CA LEU A 203 4.33 -18.20 -7.87
C LEU A 203 5.54 -17.74 -8.70
N LYS A 204 5.44 -17.90 -10.02
CA LYS A 204 6.45 -17.41 -10.97
C LYS A 204 6.76 -15.94 -10.70
N GLY A 205 8.05 -15.59 -10.63
CA GLY A 205 8.53 -14.24 -10.36
C GLY A 205 8.64 -13.85 -8.88
N PHE A 206 8.03 -14.59 -7.95
CA PHE A 206 8.12 -14.26 -6.51
C PHE A 206 9.52 -14.47 -5.93
N SER A 207 10.29 -15.43 -6.46
CA SER A 207 11.66 -15.70 -6.02
C SER A 207 12.59 -14.49 -6.20
N HIS A 208 12.40 -13.68 -7.24
CA HIS A 208 13.17 -12.47 -7.47
C HIS A 208 12.76 -11.33 -6.53
N LEU A 209 11.45 -11.14 -6.34
CA LEU A 209 10.93 -10.21 -5.33
C LEU A 209 11.51 -10.53 -3.96
N ARG A 210 11.51 -11.81 -3.57
CA ARG A 210 12.09 -12.28 -2.30
C ARG A 210 13.59 -12.00 -2.21
N LYS A 211 14.37 -12.26 -3.26
CA LYS A 211 15.81 -11.92 -3.29
C LYS A 211 16.04 -10.42 -3.13
N SER A 212 15.22 -9.58 -3.77
CA SER A 212 15.30 -8.12 -3.62
C SER A 212 14.91 -7.65 -2.21
N ALA A 213 13.93 -8.31 -1.58
CA ALA A 213 13.51 -8.05 -0.21
C ALA A 213 14.59 -8.42 0.83
N GLN A 214 15.43 -9.42 0.55
CA GLN A 214 16.49 -9.88 1.46
C GLN A 214 17.73 -8.97 1.53
N LYS A 215 17.83 -7.94 0.67
CA LYS A 215 18.92 -6.95 0.74
C LYS A 215 18.86 -6.18 2.07
N LYS A 216 20.01 -5.68 2.55
CA LYS A 216 20.17 -5.00 3.84
C LYS A 216 19.60 -3.57 3.84
N GLU A 217 18.30 -3.44 3.55
CA GLU A 217 17.57 -2.18 3.54
C GLU A 217 16.16 -2.45 4.07
N ASN A 218 15.57 -1.53 4.83
CA ASN A 218 14.19 -1.65 5.26
C ASN A 218 13.21 -1.51 4.10
N LYS A 219 12.30 -2.47 3.99
CA LYS A 219 11.37 -2.55 2.87
C LYS A 219 9.97 -2.94 3.31
N LEU A 220 8.99 -2.33 2.64
CA LEU A 220 7.59 -2.67 2.69
C LEU A 220 7.23 -3.40 1.40
N LEU A 221 6.71 -4.61 1.52
CA LEU A 221 6.10 -5.34 0.42
C LEU A 221 4.60 -5.19 0.49
N PHE A 222 4.04 -4.56 -0.53
CA PHE A 222 2.63 -4.60 -0.81
C PHE A 222 2.36 -5.65 -1.89
N TYR A 223 1.51 -6.63 -1.58
CA TYR A 223 1.05 -7.63 -2.54
C TYR A 223 -0.45 -7.49 -2.78
N ALA A 224 -0.82 -7.35 -4.06
CA ALA A 224 -2.19 -7.35 -4.55
C ALA A 224 -2.41 -8.56 -5.47
N GLY A 225 -3.21 -9.51 -4.98
CA GLY A 225 -3.64 -10.68 -5.73
C GLY A 225 -4.59 -10.33 -6.89
N THR A 226 -4.86 -11.31 -7.75
CA THR A 226 -5.75 -11.18 -8.92
C THR A 226 -7.19 -10.80 -8.58
N ASN A 227 -7.64 -11.13 -7.37
CA ASN A 227 -8.98 -10.82 -6.85
C ASN A 227 -8.93 -9.81 -5.69
N SER A 228 -7.92 -8.93 -5.66
CA SER A 228 -7.80 -7.89 -4.64
C SER A 228 -8.77 -6.72 -4.86
N LEU A 229 -8.89 -5.83 -3.87
CA LEU A 229 -9.62 -4.57 -4.02
C LEU A 229 -9.04 -3.65 -5.12
N LEU A 230 -7.82 -3.90 -5.58
CA LEU A 230 -7.19 -3.14 -6.66
C LEU A 230 -7.39 -3.79 -8.04
N SER A 231 -8.07 -4.94 -8.12
CA SER A 231 -8.25 -5.70 -9.36
C SER A 231 -8.82 -4.88 -10.53
N PRO A 232 -9.80 -3.97 -10.36
CA PRO A 232 -10.30 -3.16 -11.47
C PRO A 232 -9.22 -2.30 -12.14
N VAL A 233 -8.21 -1.88 -11.37
CA VAL A 233 -7.11 -1.04 -11.89
C VAL A 233 -5.94 -1.90 -12.36
N LEU A 234 -5.67 -3.02 -11.69
CA LEU A 234 -4.50 -3.86 -11.97
C LEU A 234 -4.75 -4.92 -13.05
N LYS A 235 -5.91 -5.57 -13.06
CA LYS A 235 -6.21 -6.68 -13.99
C LYS A 235 -6.04 -6.28 -15.46
N PRO A 236 -6.45 -5.07 -15.92
CA PRO A 236 -6.21 -4.65 -17.30
C PRO A 236 -4.73 -4.65 -17.73
N CYS A 237 -3.80 -4.43 -16.79
CA CYS A 237 -2.37 -4.43 -17.08
C CYS A 237 -1.69 -5.77 -16.76
N PHE A 238 -2.05 -6.40 -15.64
CA PHE A 238 -1.40 -7.60 -15.11
C PHE A 238 -2.06 -8.90 -15.61
N GLY A 239 -3.25 -8.83 -16.20
CA GLY A 239 -4.04 -9.99 -16.61
C GLY A 239 -4.33 -10.92 -15.44
N ASN A 240 -4.08 -12.21 -15.62
CA ASN A 240 -4.19 -13.22 -14.56
C ASN A 240 -2.97 -13.27 -13.62
N SER A 241 -2.08 -12.27 -13.68
CA SER A 241 -0.96 -12.13 -12.75
C SER A 241 -1.33 -11.19 -11.61
N SER A 242 -0.65 -11.35 -10.48
CA SER A 242 -0.72 -10.46 -9.32
C SER A 242 0.38 -9.40 -9.37
N MET A 243 0.25 -8.37 -8.53
CA MET A 243 1.25 -7.32 -8.36
C MET A 243 2.00 -7.48 -7.03
N GLY A 244 3.32 -7.42 -7.08
CA GLY A 244 4.16 -7.16 -5.91
C GLY A 244 4.81 -5.79 -6.02
N LEU A 245 4.73 -4.97 -4.99
CA LEU A 245 5.38 -3.67 -4.89
C LEU A 245 6.31 -3.68 -3.68
N LEU A 246 7.61 -3.53 -3.90
CA LEU A 246 8.61 -3.46 -2.85
C LEU A 246 9.12 -2.02 -2.73
N LEU A 247 8.76 -1.32 -1.66
CA LEU A 247 9.16 0.06 -1.36
C LEU A 247 10.20 0.10 -0.25
N GLY A 248 11.24 0.91 -0.40
CA GLY A 248 12.27 1.14 0.62
C GLY A 248 12.85 2.54 0.55
N TRP A 249 13.52 2.95 1.62
CA TRP A 249 14.19 4.25 1.67
C TRP A 249 15.58 4.16 1.03
N LYS A 250 15.90 5.11 0.16
CA LYS A 250 17.26 5.26 -0.37
C LYS A 250 18.10 6.24 0.44
N GLU A 251 19.41 6.20 0.24
CA GLU A 251 20.35 7.25 0.69
C GLU A 251 19.80 8.61 0.24
N ARG A 252 19.44 9.50 1.18
CA ARG A 252 18.67 10.78 1.05
C ARG A 252 17.18 10.73 1.45
N GLY A 253 16.66 9.60 1.92
CA GLY A 253 15.33 9.51 2.55
C GLY A 253 14.14 9.50 1.59
N LEU A 254 14.38 9.40 0.28
CA LEU A 254 13.32 9.21 -0.72
C LEU A 254 12.78 7.78 -0.67
N LEU A 255 11.46 7.62 -0.65
CA LEU A 255 10.80 6.32 -0.72
C LEU A 255 10.65 5.90 -2.18
N GLU A 256 11.39 4.88 -2.58
CA GLU A 256 11.39 4.34 -3.95
C GLU A 256 11.13 2.85 -3.93
N GLY A 257 10.62 2.32 -5.03
CA GLY A 257 10.29 0.91 -5.10
C GLY A 257 10.28 0.31 -6.49
N GLU A 258 10.12 -1.00 -6.47
CA GLU A 258 10.11 -1.86 -7.64
C GLU A 258 8.79 -2.61 -7.72
N VAL A 259 8.24 -2.66 -8.93
CA VAL A 259 7.00 -3.37 -9.24
C VAL A 259 7.35 -4.69 -9.90
N TYR A 260 6.71 -5.75 -9.46
CA TYR A 260 6.89 -7.11 -9.93
C TYR A 260 5.55 -7.68 -10.37
N ARG A 261 5.59 -8.46 -11.45
CA ARG A 261 4.47 -9.28 -11.92
C ARG A 261 4.64 -10.69 -11.34
N ILE A 262 3.65 -11.16 -10.59
CA ILE A 262 3.73 -12.39 -9.78
C ILE A 262 2.67 -13.39 -10.21
N GLY A 263 3.07 -14.62 -10.54
CA GLY A 263 2.18 -15.66 -11.05
C GLY A 263 1.63 -15.35 -12.46
N GLY A 264 0.60 -16.09 -12.86
CA GLY A 264 -0.05 -15.98 -14.17
C GLY A 264 0.85 -16.30 -15.37
N ASP A 265 0.28 -16.17 -16.57
CA ASP A 265 1.04 -16.27 -17.81
C ASP A 265 1.92 -15.03 -17.98
N GLN A 266 3.23 -15.24 -17.90
CA GLN A 266 4.24 -14.19 -18.07
C GLN A 266 4.95 -14.42 -19.40
N SER A 267 4.51 -13.67 -20.42
CA SER A 267 5.20 -13.51 -21.70
C SER A 267 6.14 -12.31 -21.65
N ASP A 268 7.17 -12.35 -22.50
CA ASP A 268 8.06 -11.21 -22.68
C ASP A 268 7.26 -10.01 -23.20
N THR A 269 7.36 -8.89 -22.50
CA THR A 269 6.84 -7.60 -22.99
C THR A 269 7.97 -6.90 -23.71
N SER A 270 7.88 -6.80 -25.04
CA SER A 270 8.95 -6.19 -25.84
C SER A 270 9.23 -4.77 -25.38
N SER A 271 10.51 -4.38 -25.38
CA SER A 271 10.96 -3.00 -25.16
C SER A 271 10.63 -2.15 -26.40
N ASN A 272 9.35 -2.05 -26.75
CA ASN A 272 8.94 -1.13 -27.79
C ASN A 272 9.14 0.29 -27.27
N THR A 273 9.72 1.15 -28.09
CA THR A 273 9.83 2.58 -27.80
C THR A 273 8.41 3.14 -27.67
N ILE A 274 7.99 3.45 -26.45
CA ILE A 274 6.70 4.04 -26.16
C ILE A 274 6.83 5.55 -26.39
N THR A 275 6.03 6.10 -27.30
CA THR A 275 5.94 7.54 -27.50
C THR A 275 4.90 8.12 -26.55
N PRO A 276 5.29 8.90 -25.53
CA PRO A 276 4.33 9.47 -24.58
C PRO A 276 3.46 10.52 -25.26
N ASN A 277 2.15 10.27 -25.30
CA ASN A 277 1.16 11.14 -25.93
C ASN A 277 0.00 11.45 -24.97
N LEU A 278 -0.53 10.46 -24.25
CA LEU A 278 -1.56 10.70 -23.23
C LEU A 278 -1.03 11.50 -22.05
N SER A 279 0.20 11.21 -21.63
CA SER A 279 0.85 11.95 -20.52
C SER A 279 1.02 13.45 -20.78
N LYS A 280 0.99 13.90 -22.05
CA LYS A 280 1.12 15.32 -22.43
C LYS A 280 -0.18 16.10 -22.37
N ILE A 281 -1.33 15.43 -22.29
CA ILE A 281 -2.66 16.07 -22.26
C ILE A 281 -3.30 16.02 -20.87
N LEU A 282 -2.83 15.11 -20.02
CA LEU A 282 -3.33 14.97 -18.65
C LEU A 282 -2.65 16.00 -17.73
N PRO A 283 -3.42 16.82 -17.00
CA PRO A 283 -2.87 17.77 -16.03
C PRO A 283 -1.99 17.06 -14.99
N LYS A 284 -0.88 17.68 -14.59
CA LYS A 284 0.04 17.11 -13.57
C LYS A 284 -0.66 16.99 -12.21
N ASP A 285 -1.53 17.91 -11.87
CA ASP A 285 -2.18 18.09 -10.56
C ASP A 285 -3.46 17.27 -10.36
N LEU A 286 -3.79 16.32 -11.25
CA LEU A 286 -4.90 15.39 -11.04
C LEU A 286 -4.77 14.66 -9.69
N THR A 287 -5.85 14.63 -8.90
CA THR A 287 -5.90 13.86 -7.63
C THR A 287 -5.47 12.42 -7.86
N PHE A 288 -6.00 11.80 -8.92
CA PHE A 288 -5.59 10.48 -9.37
C PHE A 288 -5.59 10.42 -10.90
N ALA A 289 -4.60 9.76 -11.48
CA ALA A 289 -4.60 9.42 -12.89
C ALA A 289 -4.04 8.01 -13.11
N PHE A 290 -4.80 7.18 -13.81
CA PHE A 290 -4.33 5.97 -14.44
C PHE A 290 -4.29 6.20 -15.94
N TYR A 291 -3.18 5.90 -16.60
CA TYR A 291 -3.13 5.94 -18.05
C TYR A 291 -2.17 4.88 -18.60
N SER A 292 -2.50 4.40 -19.79
CA SER A 292 -1.67 3.48 -20.55
C SER A 292 -1.57 3.97 -21.98
N GLU A 293 -0.36 4.00 -22.53
CA GLU A 293 -0.11 4.32 -23.94
C GLU A 293 -0.33 3.08 -24.84
N THR A 294 -0.42 1.87 -24.27
CA THR A 294 -0.46 0.62 -25.04
C THR A 294 -1.75 -0.19 -24.89
N LEU A 295 -2.45 -0.08 -23.77
CA LEU A 295 -3.70 -0.81 -23.57
C LEU A 295 -4.78 -0.33 -24.52
N LYS A 296 -5.52 -1.26 -25.10
CA LYS A 296 -6.66 -0.90 -25.95
C LYS A 296 -7.92 -0.79 -25.10
N PRO A 297 -8.79 0.21 -25.32
CA PRO A 297 -10.03 0.34 -24.55
C PRO A 297 -10.90 -0.93 -24.54
N ILE A 298 -10.93 -1.68 -25.65
CA ILE A 298 -11.66 -2.97 -25.72
C ILE A 298 -11.06 -4.05 -24.81
N GLU A 299 -9.73 -4.11 -24.67
CA GLU A 299 -9.06 -5.06 -23.78
C GLU A 299 -9.34 -4.72 -22.31
N VAL A 300 -9.33 -3.42 -21.98
CA VAL A 300 -9.74 -2.94 -20.66
C VAL A 300 -11.18 -3.32 -20.38
N TRP A 301 -12.10 -3.00 -21.29
CA TRP A 301 -13.52 -3.34 -21.16
C TRP A 301 -13.72 -4.83 -20.88
N LYS A 302 -13.16 -5.69 -21.75
CA LYS A 302 -13.27 -7.15 -21.63
C LYS A 302 -12.76 -7.65 -20.27
N THR A 303 -11.63 -7.11 -19.83
CA THR A 303 -11.03 -7.51 -18.56
C THR A 303 -11.91 -7.13 -17.36
N LEU A 304 -12.57 -5.97 -17.42
CA LEU A 304 -13.46 -5.50 -16.37
C LEU A 304 -14.80 -6.27 -16.34
N THR A 305 -15.28 -6.77 -17.49
CA THR A 305 -16.45 -7.66 -17.59
C THR A 305 -16.15 -9.12 -17.23
N GLU A 306 -14.89 -9.44 -16.92
CA GLU A 306 -14.43 -10.75 -16.46
C GLU A 306 -13.92 -10.70 -15.00
N LEU A 307 -14.37 -9.72 -14.21
CA LEU A 307 -14.00 -9.62 -12.79
C LEU A 307 -14.80 -10.60 -11.94
N GLU A 308 -14.12 -11.23 -10.97
CA GLU A 308 -14.69 -12.25 -10.08
C GLU A 308 -14.69 -11.78 -8.62
N GLY A 309 -15.30 -12.58 -7.72
CA GLY A 309 -15.33 -12.30 -6.28
C GLY A 309 -16.09 -11.02 -5.95
N ASP A 310 -15.50 -10.18 -5.10
CA ASP A 310 -16.08 -8.91 -4.64
C ASP A 310 -16.46 -7.95 -5.79
N TRP A 311 -15.86 -8.13 -6.97
CA TRP A 311 -16.08 -7.30 -8.15
C TRP A 311 -17.08 -7.86 -9.15
N GLN A 312 -17.71 -9.00 -8.87
CA GLN A 312 -18.68 -9.61 -9.79
C GLN A 312 -19.87 -8.67 -10.08
N ASN A 313 -20.28 -7.85 -9.10
CA ASN A 313 -21.35 -6.86 -9.29
C ASN A 313 -20.92 -5.72 -10.22
N LEU A 314 -19.66 -5.28 -10.13
CA LEU A 314 -19.09 -4.30 -11.07
C LEU A 314 -19.07 -4.89 -12.49
N SER A 315 -18.62 -6.15 -12.61
CA SER A 315 -18.59 -6.90 -13.87
C SER A 315 -19.95 -6.94 -14.55
N LYS A 316 -20.98 -7.40 -13.82
CA LYS A 316 -22.37 -7.45 -14.31
C LYS A 316 -22.93 -6.06 -14.60
N GLY A 317 -22.58 -5.06 -13.78
CA GLY A 317 -23.01 -3.68 -13.98
C GLY A 317 -22.45 -3.06 -15.26
N LEU A 318 -21.24 -3.44 -15.68
CA LEU A 318 -20.67 -3.00 -16.95
C LEU A 318 -21.41 -3.62 -18.16
N ASP A 319 -21.73 -4.90 -18.11
CA ASP A 319 -22.53 -5.55 -19.16
C ASP A 319 -23.93 -4.90 -19.27
N GLN A 320 -24.59 -4.70 -18.13
CA GLN A 320 -25.89 -4.02 -18.08
C GLN A 320 -25.81 -2.58 -18.57
N PHE A 321 -24.73 -1.87 -18.26
CA PHE A 321 -24.49 -0.52 -18.78
C PHE A 321 -24.37 -0.56 -20.31
N ALA A 322 -23.59 -1.48 -20.88
CA ALA A 322 -23.45 -1.59 -22.32
C ALA A 322 -24.78 -1.89 -23.02
N GLU A 323 -25.55 -2.83 -22.48
CA GLU A 323 -26.90 -3.16 -22.98
C GLU A 323 -27.84 -1.95 -22.90
N SER A 324 -27.93 -1.31 -21.73
CA SER A 324 -28.82 -0.17 -21.49
C SER A 324 -28.45 1.06 -22.33
N ALA A 325 -27.15 1.26 -22.56
CA ALA A 325 -26.62 2.31 -23.40
C ALA A 325 -26.76 2.01 -24.90
N ALA A 326 -27.20 0.80 -25.30
CA ALA A 326 -27.09 0.29 -26.66
C ALA A 326 -25.66 0.40 -27.23
N LEU A 327 -24.66 0.28 -26.35
CA LEU A 327 -23.25 0.28 -26.69
C LEU A 327 -22.82 -1.15 -26.98
N ASN A 328 -22.38 -1.44 -28.20
CA ASN A 328 -21.66 -2.69 -28.49
C ASN A 328 -20.15 -2.43 -28.31
N PRO A 329 -19.52 -2.87 -27.21
CA PRO A 329 -18.13 -2.52 -26.90
C PRO A 329 -17.16 -2.99 -27.98
N LYS A 330 -17.39 -4.18 -28.57
CA LYS A 330 -16.53 -4.76 -29.62
C LYS A 330 -16.51 -3.91 -30.90
N ASN A 331 -17.64 -3.30 -31.24
CA ASN A 331 -17.76 -2.48 -32.44
C ASN A 331 -17.35 -1.02 -32.16
N TYR A 332 -17.61 -0.53 -30.96
CA TYR A 332 -17.38 0.85 -30.58
C TYR A 332 -15.92 1.12 -30.20
N PHE A 333 -15.35 0.29 -29.32
CA PHE A 333 -13.96 0.37 -28.95
C PHE A 333 -13.12 -0.36 -30.00
N GLN A 334 -12.64 0.39 -30.99
CA GLN A 334 -11.76 -0.14 -32.02
C GLN A 334 -10.37 -0.52 -31.45
N ASP A 335 -9.58 -1.25 -32.23
CA ASP A 335 -8.29 -1.84 -31.84
C ASP A 335 -7.14 -0.82 -31.64
N SER A 336 -7.49 0.45 -31.40
CA SER A 336 -6.55 1.53 -31.16
C SER A 336 -6.04 1.53 -29.72
N LYS A 337 -4.75 1.84 -29.57
CA LYS A 337 -4.08 1.87 -28.26
C LYS A 337 -4.36 3.18 -27.54
N GLY A 338 -4.36 3.07 -26.23
CA GLY A 338 -4.31 4.13 -25.26
C GLY A 338 -5.65 4.44 -24.60
N VAL A 339 -5.56 4.60 -23.29
CA VAL A 339 -6.69 4.84 -22.39
C VAL A 339 -6.19 5.59 -21.17
N ALA A 340 -6.98 6.55 -20.69
CA ALA A 340 -6.76 7.17 -19.40
C ALA A 340 -8.05 7.31 -18.61
N LEU A 341 -7.92 7.13 -17.30
CA LEU A 341 -8.92 7.47 -16.30
C LEU A 341 -8.30 8.54 -15.40
N SER A 342 -9.00 9.65 -15.26
CA SER A 342 -8.54 10.81 -14.50
C SER A 342 -9.58 11.21 -13.47
N PHE A 343 -9.13 11.58 -12.29
CA PHE A 343 -9.94 12.11 -11.22
C PHE A 343 -9.38 13.48 -10.84
N HIS A 344 -10.18 14.51 -11.07
CA HIS A 344 -9.85 15.91 -10.83
C HIS A 344 -10.16 16.35 -9.39
N GLY A 345 -10.89 15.53 -8.63
CA GLY A 345 -11.25 15.76 -7.23
C GLY A 345 -12.75 15.83 -7.01
N LEU A 346 -13.15 16.29 -5.82
CA LEU A 346 -14.55 16.49 -5.45
C LEU A 346 -14.93 17.96 -5.56
N ASP A 347 -16.15 18.23 -6.02
CA ASP A 347 -16.80 19.54 -5.79
C ASP A 347 -17.98 19.38 -4.83
N SER A 348 -18.29 20.44 -4.08
CA SER A 348 -19.41 20.47 -3.15
C SER A 348 -20.44 21.51 -3.58
N LYS A 349 -21.70 21.08 -3.74
CA LYS A 349 -22.82 21.98 -4.06
C LYS A 349 -24.08 21.48 -3.39
N ASN A 350 -24.83 22.40 -2.76
CA ASN A 350 -26.11 22.12 -2.10
C ASN A 350 -26.03 20.97 -1.08
N GLY A 351 -24.94 20.90 -0.31
CA GLY A 351 -24.72 19.84 0.69
C GLY A 351 -24.32 18.48 0.12
N MET A 352 -24.21 18.34 -1.21
CA MET A 352 -23.79 17.12 -1.88
C MET A 352 -22.36 17.25 -2.40
N ILE A 353 -21.64 16.13 -2.48
CA ILE A 353 -20.34 16.04 -3.16
C ILE A 353 -20.49 15.39 -4.53
N TYR A 354 -19.74 15.89 -5.51
CA TYR A 354 -19.77 15.44 -6.89
C TYR A 354 -18.35 15.14 -7.38
N PRO A 355 -18.03 13.87 -7.70
CA PRO A 355 -16.73 13.53 -8.27
C PRO A 355 -16.55 14.11 -9.67
N ARG A 356 -15.46 14.87 -9.84
CA ARG A 356 -15.02 15.36 -11.14
C ARG A 356 -14.04 14.35 -11.75
N PHE A 357 -14.42 13.74 -12.86
CA PHE A 357 -13.65 12.68 -13.51
C PHE A 357 -13.59 12.85 -15.03
N GLY A 358 -12.62 12.17 -15.65
CA GLY A 358 -12.44 12.18 -17.08
C GLY A 358 -11.93 10.86 -17.64
N ILE A 359 -12.35 10.55 -18.87
CA ILE A 359 -11.94 9.37 -19.63
C ILE A 359 -11.29 9.85 -20.92
N SER A 360 -10.02 9.49 -21.16
CA SER A 360 -9.37 9.71 -22.45
C SER A 360 -9.35 8.42 -23.24
N LEU A 361 -9.86 8.46 -24.47
CA LEU A 361 -9.82 7.36 -25.42
C LEU A 361 -9.11 7.80 -26.70
N SER A 362 -8.56 6.84 -27.43
CA SER A 362 -7.96 7.10 -28.75
C SER A 362 -8.93 7.82 -29.70
N SER A 363 -8.39 8.70 -30.54
CA SER A 363 -9.10 9.52 -31.55
C SER A 363 -9.87 8.74 -32.59
N VAL A 364 -9.75 7.42 -32.62
CA VAL A 364 -10.67 6.58 -33.40
C VAL A 364 -12.10 6.70 -32.86
N VAL A 365 -12.26 6.89 -31.55
CA VAL A 365 -13.53 7.27 -30.91
C VAL A 365 -13.67 8.80 -31.01
N LYS A 366 -14.56 9.28 -31.88
CA LYS A 366 -14.73 10.73 -32.17
C LYS A 366 -16.09 11.30 -31.76
N ASP A 367 -17.02 10.45 -31.38
CA ASP A 367 -18.37 10.87 -30.99
C ASP A 367 -18.46 11.10 -29.47
N ASP A 368 -19.65 11.49 -29.03
CA ASP A 368 -19.99 11.79 -27.63
C ASP A 368 -20.79 10.66 -26.96
N PHE A 369 -20.85 9.48 -27.59
CA PHE A 369 -21.75 8.42 -27.19
C PHE A 369 -21.47 7.92 -25.77
N VAL A 370 -20.20 7.67 -25.41
CA VAL A 370 -19.82 7.30 -24.04
C VAL A 370 -20.32 8.32 -23.01
N LEU A 371 -20.16 9.61 -23.29
CA LEU A 371 -20.59 10.67 -22.39
C LEU A 371 -22.12 10.70 -22.24
N LYS A 372 -22.86 10.53 -23.35
CA LYS A 372 -24.33 10.45 -23.37
C LYS A 372 -24.89 9.20 -22.70
N SER A 373 -24.10 8.13 -22.65
CA SER A 373 -24.46 6.89 -21.97
C SER A 373 -24.28 6.99 -20.45
N ILE A 374 -23.31 7.79 -19.98
CA ILE A 374 -23.09 8.06 -18.56
C ILE A 374 -24.11 9.08 -18.03
N PHE A 375 -24.36 10.14 -18.81
CA PHE A 375 -25.19 11.26 -18.37
C PHE A 375 -26.48 11.40 -19.17
N LYS A 376 -27.57 11.73 -18.48
CA LYS A 376 -28.83 12.14 -19.11
C LYS A 376 -28.71 13.58 -19.66
N VAL A 377 -28.03 13.71 -20.80
CA VAL A 377 -27.74 15.00 -21.43
C VAL A 377 -28.94 15.59 -22.19
N GLY A 378 -28.97 16.91 -22.24
CA GLY A 378 -29.89 17.76 -22.99
C GLY A 378 -29.28 18.23 -24.32
N ALA A 379 -29.52 19.50 -24.67
CA ALA A 379 -29.00 20.07 -25.91
C ALA A 379 -27.47 20.19 -25.87
N LYS A 380 -26.84 19.93 -27.02
CA LYS A 380 -25.40 20.11 -27.21
C LYS A 380 -25.11 21.59 -27.44
N THR A 381 -24.21 22.16 -26.65
CA THR A 381 -23.71 23.52 -26.83
C THR A 381 -22.23 23.46 -27.20
N LYS A 382 -21.82 24.32 -28.14
CA LYS A 382 -20.42 24.50 -28.50
C LYS A 382 -19.83 25.65 -27.67
N GLU A 383 -18.67 25.42 -27.10
CA GLU A 383 -17.92 26.37 -26.31
C GLU A 383 -16.51 26.50 -26.87
N ASN A 384 -15.82 27.58 -26.53
CA ASN A 384 -14.42 27.77 -26.91
C ASN A 384 -13.59 28.17 -25.69
N PHE A 385 -12.45 27.51 -25.52
CA PHE A 385 -11.47 27.86 -24.50
C PHE A 385 -10.07 27.78 -25.08
N GLN A 386 -9.28 28.85 -24.91
CA GLN A 386 -7.91 28.95 -25.45
C GLN A 386 -7.79 28.55 -26.94
N ASN A 387 -8.71 29.03 -27.78
CA ASN A 387 -8.80 28.73 -29.21
C ASN A 387 -9.11 27.26 -29.55
N VAL A 388 -9.55 26.46 -28.60
CA VAL A 388 -9.99 25.08 -28.81
C VAL A 388 -11.51 25.02 -28.63
N GLU A 389 -12.21 24.62 -29.69
CA GLU A 389 -13.65 24.33 -29.61
C GLU A 389 -13.87 23.00 -28.88
N TYR A 390 -14.80 23.00 -27.93
CA TYR A 390 -15.26 21.80 -27.26
C TYR A 390 -16.78 21.81 -27.15
N ALA A 391 -17.36 20.65 -26.84
CA ALA A 391 -18.80 20.53 -26.67
C ALA A 391 -19.16 20.22 -25.23
N THR A 392 -20.23 20.86 -24.76
CA THR A 392 -20.82 20.70 -23.44
C THR A 392 -22.29 20.36 -23.56
N TYR A 393 -22.83 19.74 -22.52
CA TYR A 393 -24.24 19.44 -22.41
C TYR A 393 -24.85 20.03 -21.15
N ASP A 394 -26.01 20.66 -21.30
CA ASP A 394 -26.89 20.91 -20.16
C ASP A 394 -27.59 19.61 -19.76
N LEU A 395 -27.84 19.39 -18.47
CA LEU A 395 -28.58 18.21 -18.03
C LEU A 395 -30.09 18.42 -18.13
N LYS A 396 -30.83 17.44 -18.67
CA LYS A 396 -32.28 17.54 -18.95
C LYS A 396 -33.16 17.85 -17.72
N GLN A 397 -32.68 17.60 -16.50
CA GLN A 397 -33.47 17.72 -15.26
C GLN A 397 -32.82 18.62 -14.21
N GLY A 398 -31.90 19.51 -14.58
CA GLY A 398 -31.22 20.39 -13.62
C GLY A 398 -30.33 19.60 -12.65
N GLY A 399 -29.16 19.18 -13.14
CA GLY A 399 -28.15 18.49 -12.33
C GLY A 399 -26.87 19.31 -12.16
N TYR A 400 -26.00 18.85 -11.27
CA TYR A 400 -24.71 19.51 -11.01
C TYR A 400 -23.74 19.46 -12.19
N TYR A 401 -23.64 18.30 -12.85
CA TYR A 401 -22.64 18.07 -13.89
C TYR A 401 -22.89 18.90 -15.15
N SER A 402 -21.80 19.22 -15.85
CA SER A 402 -21.80 19.84 -17.17
C SER A 402 -20.98 18.98 -18.14
N PRO A 403 -21.47 17.76 -18.46
CA PRO A 403 -20.71 16.78 -19.21
C PRO A 403 -20.16 17.41 -20.48
N SER A 404 -18.85 17.29 -20.68
CA SER A 404 -18.15 17.98 -21.76
C SER A 404 -17.15 17.05 -22.43
N PHE A 405 -16.88 17.26 -23.71
CA PHE A 405 -15.84 16.51 -24.40
C PHE A 405 -15.08 17.38 -25.39
N VAL A 406 -13.81 17.05 -25.58
CA VAL A 406 -12.89 17.75 -26.47
C VAL A 406 -12.02 16.74 -27.21
N LYS A 407 -11.70 17.06 -28.47
CA LYS A 407 -10.70 16.32 -29.24
C LYS A 407 -9.34 17.01 -29.11
N VAL A 408 -8.33 16.26 -28.66
CA VAL A 408 -7.00 16.78 -28.34
C VAL A 408 -5.94 15.93 -29.02
N GLY A 409 -5.46 16.39 -30.18
CA GLY A 409 -4.55 15.60 -31.01
C GLY A 409 -5.18 14.28 -31.44
N ASP A 410 -4.50 13.17 -31.12
CA ASP A 410 -4.94 11.80 -31.41
C ASP A 410 -5.79 11.19 -30.30
N TRP A 411 -6.39 12.00 -29.43
CA TRP A 411 -7.25 11.55 -28.32
C TRP A 411 -8.57 12.32 -28.27
N THR A 412 -9.58 11.70 -27.69
CA THR A 412 -10.83 12.33 -27.27
C THR A 412 -10.92 12.22 -25.76
N PHE A 413 -11.10 13.35 -25.08
CA PHE A 413 -11.29 13.44 -23.64
C PHE A 413 -12.76 13.70 -23.33
N PHE A 414 -13.35 12.88 -22.47
CA PHE A 414 -14.71 12.97 -21.96
C PHE A 414 -14.65 13.33 -20.48
N GLY A 415 -15.10 14.53 -20.11
CA GLY A 415 -15.14 15.02 -18.73
C GLY A 415 -16.55 15.10 -18.17
N SER A 416 -16.68 14.90 -16.86
CA SER A 416 -17.93 15.12 -16.11
C SER A 416 -18.37 16.59 -16.09
N ASP A 417 -17.46 17.53 -16.34
CA ASP A 417 -17.67 18.97 -16.23
C ASP A 417 -16.78 19.76 -17.20
N LYS A 418 -17.19 21.01 -17.50
CA LYS A 418 -16.43 21.94 -18.36
C LYS A 418 -15.01 22.18 -17.86
N LYS A 419 -14.83 22.37 -16.55
CA LYS A 419 -13.53 22.73 -15.96
C LYS A 419 -12.49 21.63 -16.17
N SER A 420 -12.88 20.36 -16.08
CA SER A 420 -12.00 19.21 -16.35
C SER A 420 -11.52 19.18 -17.82
N VAL A 421 -12.40 19.56 -18.76
CA VAL A 421 -12.05 19.72 -20.19
C VAL A 421 -11.11 20.90 -20.41
N GLU A 422 -11.39 22.05 -19.80
CA GLU A 422 -10.56 23.26 -19.92
C GLU A 422 -9.17 23.06 -19.31
N GLU A 423 -9.05 22.32 -18.21
CA GLU A 423 -7.77 21.91 -17.62
C GLU A 423 -6.95 21.04 -18.58
N THR A 424 -7.61 20.13 -19.31
CA THR A 424 -6.99 19.28 -20.33
C THR A 424 -6.51 20.11 -21.53
N ILE A 425 -7.32 21.08 -21.99
CA ILE A 425 -6.95 22.02 -23.06
C ILE A 425 -5.75 22.88 -22.64
N ALA A 426 -5.79 23.45 -21.44
CA ALA A 426 -4.70 24.27 -20.91
C ALA A 426 -3.39 23.49 -20.84
N THR A 427 -3.47 22.23 -20.41
CA THR A 427 -2.33 21.32 -20.34
C THR A 427 -1.76 21.04 -21.73
N ARG A 428 -2.62 20.70 -22.70
CA ARG A 428 -2.20 20.45 -24.09
C ARG A 428 -1.49 21.65 -24.71
N ASN A 429 -1.97 22.86 -24.42
CA ASN A 429 -1.45 24.11 -24.95
C ASN A 429 -0.16 24.56 -24.23
N GLY A 430 0.30 23.84 -23.21
CA GLY A 430 1.49 24.18 -22.43
C GLY A 430 1.27 25.27 -21.38
N ASN A 431 0.02 25.64 -21.12
CA ASN A 431 -0.35 26.64 -20.10
C ASN A 431 -0.47 26.02 -18.69
N LYS A 432 -0.47 24.69 -18.58
CA LYS A 432 -0.39 23.95 -17.32
C LYS A 432 0.64 22.81 -17.43
N PRO A 433 1.34 22.45 -16.34
CA PRO A 433 2.18 21.27 -16.30
C PRO A 433 1.37 20.00 -16.55
N ASN A 434 2.00 19.02 -17.21
CA ASN A 434 1.41 17.75 -17.59
C ASN A 434 2.07 16.58 -16.85
N GLN A 435 1.53 15.37 -17.01
CA GLN A 435 2.08 14.16 -16.38
C GLN A 435 3.52 13.86 -16.85
N SER A 436 3.89 14.20 -18.09
CA SER A 436 5.24 13.96 -18.61
C SER A 436 6.33 14.80 -17.93
N ASP A 437 5.97 15.97 -17.38
CA ASP A 437 6.89 16.82 -16.61
C ASP A 437 7.39 16.14 -15.32
N ARG A 438 6.71 15.08 -14.86
CA ARG A 438 7.14 14.27 -13.71
C ARG A 438 8.35 13.39 -14.03
N PHE A 439 8.59 13.09 -15.31
CA PHE A 439 9.68 12.20 -15.73
C PHE A 439 11.00 12.93 -16.02
N GLY A 440 10.95 14.26 -16.20
CA GLY A 440 12.11 15.07 -16.59
C GLY A 440 13.08 15.43 -15.46
N SER A 441 12.71 15.26 -14.19
CA SER A 441 13.46 15.79 -13.04
C SER A 441 14.66 14.93 -12.58
N GLY A 442 15.20 14.06 -13.43
CA GLY A 442 16.55 13.47 -13.31
C GLY A 442 16.82 12.48 -12.17
N LEU A 443 15.86 12.17 -11.30
CA LEU A 443 16.07 11.28 -10.15
C LEU A 443 15.65 9.82 -10.38
N ILE A 444 14.89 9.54 -11.45
CA ILE A 444 14.54 8.16 -11.85
C ILE A 444 14.72 8.05 -13.36
N GLU A 445 15.86 7.50 -13.78
CA GLU A 445 16.05 7.11 -15.17
C GLU A 445 14.91 6.17 -15.60
N LYS A 446 14.28 6.46 -16.75
CA LYS A 446 13.40 5.55 -17.51
C LYS A 446 11.96 5.34 -17.00
N GLN A 447 11.43 6.09 -16.02
CA GLN A 447 10.00 5.95 -15.68
C GLN A 447 9.06 6.27 -16.85
N GLY A 448 9.41 7.24 -17.70
CA GLY A 448 8.64 7.61 -18.89
C GLY A 448 8.70 6.58 -20.04
N SER A 449 9.56 5.55 -19.96
CA SER A 449 9.63 4.49 -20.98
C SER A 449 8.72 3.30 -20.66
N TYR A 450 8.00 3.32 -19.54
CA TYR A 450 7.01 2.30 -19.23
C TYR A 450 5.67 2.65 -19.91
N PRO A 451 4.86 1.63 -20.28
CA PRO A 451 3.62 1.89 -21.00
C PRO A 451 2.45 2.27 -20.10
N ASN A 452 2.47 1.86 -18.84
CA ASN A 452 1.37 2.08 -17.89
C ASN A 452 1.85 2.93 -16.73
N HIS A 453 0.97 3.82 -16.27
CA HIS A 453 1.25 4.74 -15.18
C HIS A 453 0.03 4.89 -14.26
N LEU A 454 0.31 4.97 -12.98
CA LEU A 454 -0.62 5.37 -11.93
C LEU A 454 0.02 6.48 -11.14
N THR A 455 -0.70 7.59 -10.98
CA THR A 455 -0.23 8.75 -10.23
C THR A 455 -1.30 9.23 -9.27
N ILE A 456 -0.85 9.71 -8.11
CA ILE A 456 -1.69 10.33 -7.09
C ILE A 456 -1.04 11.65 -6.72
N HIS A 457 -1.79 12.74 -6.82
CA HIS A 457 -1.38 14.02 -6.26
C HIS A 457 -1.87 14.09 -4.81
N ILE A 458 -0.92 13.95 -3.88
CA ILE A 458 -1.24 13.75 -2.47
C ILE A 458 -1.94 14.98 -1.86
N PRO A 459 -1.51 16.24 -2.10
CA PRO A 459 -2.21 17.41 -1.58
C PRO A 459 -3.70 17.45 -1.94
N ASN A 460 -4.04 17.17 -3.20
CA ASN A 460 -5.43 17.14 -3.64
C ASN A 460 -6.19 15.95 -3.04
N LEU A 461 -5.55 14.77 -2.96
CA LEU A 461 -6.16 13.60 -2.31
C LEU A 461 -6.50 13.88 -0.84
N LEU A 462 -5.62 14.54 -0.09
CA LEU A 462 -5.88 14.86 1.32
C LEU A 462 -7.05 15.84 1.47
N SER A 463 -7.16 16.82 0.56
CA SER A 463 -8.29 17.76 0.50
C SER A 463 -9.60 17.04 0.17
N ASP A 464 -9.58 16.14 -0.83
CA ASP A 464 -10.75 15.35 -1.23
C ASP A 464 -11.19 14.39 -0.12
N LEU A 465 -10.25 13.72 0.56
CA LEU A 465 -10.55 12.86 1.70
C LEU A 465 -11.21 13.63 2.83
N LYS A 466 -10.68 14.80 3.20
CA LYS A 466 -11.29 15.67 4.22
C LYS A 466 -12.73 16.03 3.83
N THR A 467 -12.94 16.43 2.58
CA THR A 467 -14.25 16.81 2.05
C THR A 467 -15.23 15.64 2.10
N PHE A 468 -14.76 14.44 1.74
CA PHE A 468 -15.55 13.21 1.81
C PHE A 468 -15.96 12.86 3.24
N TYR A 469 -15.02 12.94 4.21
CA TYR A 469 -15.35 12.70 5.62
C TYR A 469 -16.35 13.71 6.17
N LEU A 470 -16.18 14.99 5.85
CA LEU A 470 -17.11 16.04 6.28
C LEU A 470 -18.51 15.84 5.69
N TYR A 471 -18.59 15.39 4.43
CA TYR A 471 -19.85 15.03 3.80
C TYR A 471 -20.51 13.82 4.46
N GLY A 472 -19.78 12.73 4.70
CA GLY A 472 -20.33 11.54 5.37
C GLY A 472 -20.75 11.79 6.83
N ALA A 473 -20.19 12.83 7.45
CA ALA A 473 -20.52 13.27 8.80
C ALA A 473 -21.71 14.24 8.87
N SER A 474 -22.25 14.73 7.75
CA SER A 474 -23.27 15.79 7.76
C SER A 474 -24.52 15.42 8.56
N ASP A 475 -24.86 14.12 8.56
CA ASP A 475 -26.08 13.58 9.17
C ASP A 475 -25.79 12.70 10.40
N SER A 476 -24.53 12.62 10.84
CA SER A 476 -24.11 11.80 11.99
C SER A 476 -24.01 12.62 13.27
N MET A 477 -24.61 12.11 14.36
CA MET A 477 -24.39 12.67 15.70
C MET A 477 -23.05 12.23 16.31
N GLU A 478 -22.47 11.13 15.84
CA GLU A 478 -21.24 10.53 16.38
C GLU A 478 -19.98 11.12 15.72
N TYR A 479 -20.06 11.45 14.44
CA TYR A 479 -18.97 12.09 13.69
C TYR A 479 -19.39 13.50 13.29
N SER A 480 -18.70 14.51 13.81
CA SER A 480 -18.88 15.93 13.48
C SER A 480 -17.60 16.51 12.89
N SER A 481 -17.67 17.74 12.36
CA SER A 481 -16.46 18.46 11.93
C SER A 481 -15.39 18.51 13.03
N LYS A 482 -15.79 18.61 14.32
CA LYS A 482 -14.84 18.62 15.45
C LYS A 482 -14.14 17.28 15.64
N THR A 483 -14.84 16.15 15.47
CA THR A 483 -14.21 14.82 15.61
C THR A 483 -13.35 14.51 14.40
N ILE A 484 -13.71 14.95 13.20
CA ILE A 484 -12.86 14.84 12.01
C ILE A 484 -11.55 15.64 12.21
N GLU A 485 -11.64 16.87 12.71
CA GLU A 485 -10.46 17.69 13.00
C GLU A 485 -9.57 17.10 14.10
N ARG A 486 -10.16 16.42 15.09
CA ARG A 486 -9.42 15.81 16.19
C ARG A 486 -8.83 14.44 15.83
N ASP A 487 -9.56 13.62 15.09
CA ASP A 487 -9.27 12.18 14.94
C ASP A 487 -8.73 11.84 13.54
N VAL A 488 -9.16 12.55 12.49
CA VAL A 488 -8.80 12.26 11.09
C VAL A 488 -7.74 13.23 10.58
N GLN A 489 -7.91 14.54 10.79
CA GLN A 489 -7.00 15.56 10.27
C GLN A 489 -5.54 15.36 10.70
N PRO A 490 -5.22 14.98 11.96
CA PRO A 490 -3.83 14.73 12.35
C PRO A 490 -3.19 13.57 11.58
N ILE A 491 -3.97 12.60 11.12
CA ILE A 491 -3.48 11.49 10.28
C ILE A 491 -3.16 12.01 8.88
N LEU A 492 -4.09 12.78 8.28
CA LEU A 492 -3.89 13.37 6.96
C LEU A 492 -2.71 14.37 6.95
N ASP A 493 -2.53 15.13 8.03
CA ASP A 493 -1.47 16.13 8.16
C ASP A 493 -0.07 15.52 8.07
N LYS A 494 0.08 14.26 8.47
CA LYS A 494 1.36 13.52 8.37
C LYS A 494 1.74 13.20 6.93
N LEU A 495 0.76 13.20 6.02
CA LEU A 495 0.98 12.92 4.61
C LEU A 495 1.26 14.19 3.80
N LYS A 496 1.05 15.39 4.37
CA LYS A 496 1.31 16.69 3.72
C LYS A 496 2.74 16.88 3.19
N PRO A 497 3.82 16.32 3.80
CA PRO A 497 5.16 16.45 3.24
C PRO A 497 5.35 15.77 1.88
N PHE A 498 4.42 14.88 1.49
CA PHE A 498 4.50 14.17 0.22
C PHE A 498 3.74 14.92 -0.87
N ALA A 499 4.41 15.11 -1.99
CA ALA A 499 3.84 15.75 -3.17
C ALA A 499 3.03 14.77 -4.01
N HIS A 500 3.57 13.57 -4.23
CA HIS A 500 2.97 12.61 -5.14
C HIS A 500 3.40 11.17 -4.89
N PHE A 501 2.53 10.24 -5.26
CA PHE A 501 2.91 8.86 -5.53
C PHE A 501 2.87 8.62 -7.04
N SER A 502 3.92 8.02 -7.59
CA SER A 502 3.96 7.59 -8.99
C SER A 502 4.38 6.13 -9.09
N MET A 503 3.71 5.39 -9.96
CA MET A 503 4.02 4.00 -10.29
C MET A 503 3.97 3.84 -11.80
N SER A 504 5.09 3.44 -12.41
CA SER A 504 5.21 3.22 -13.86
C SER A 504 5.65 1.78 -14.12
N PHE A 505 4.96 1.05 -14.99
CA PHE A 505 5.13 -0.40 -15.14
C PHE A 505 4.65 -0.92 -16.49
N GLY A 506 4.94 -2.19 -16.78
CA GLY A 506 4.52 -2.85 -18.03
C GLY A 506 5.66 -3.18 -18.99
N SER A 507 6.90 -3.15 -18.54
CA SER A 507 8.08 -3.52 -19.33
C SER A 507 9.08 -4.28 -18.46
N GLY A 508 9.53 -5.44 -18.95
CA GLY A 508 10.48 -6.29 -18.26
C GLY A 508 10.30 -7.76 -18.63
N ASN A 509 11.34 -8.56 -18.38
CA ASN A 509 11.28 -10.00 -18.58
C ASN A 509 10.48 -10.68 -17.45
N PRO A 510 9.90 -11.87 -17.69
CA PRO A 510 9.27 -12.68 -16.66
C PRO A 510 10.18 -12.87 -15.44
N GLY A 511 9.66 -12.54 -14.26
CA GLY A 511 10.38 -12.62 -13.00
C GLY A 511 11.41 -11.51 -12.74
N GLU A 512 11.58 -10.54 -13.63
CA GLU A 512 12.40 -9.35 -13.36
C GLU A 512 11.56 -8.17 -12.86
N VAL A 513 12.22 -7.05 -12.57
CA VAL A 513 11.57 -5.78 -12.25
C VAL A 513 10.73 -5.35 -13.45
N TRP A 514 9.42 -5.27 -13.26
CA TRP A 514 8.43 -4.95 -14.29
C TRP A 514 7.99 -3.48 -14.30
N GLY A 515 8.44 -2.73 -13.29
CA GLY A 515 8.13 -1.32 -13.10
C GLY A 515 8.85 -0.70 -11.91
N LYS A 516 8.63 0.60 -11.72
CA LYS A 516 9.20 1.39 -10.64
C LYS A 516 8.11 2.22 -9.98
N ALA A 517 8.24 2.45 -8.68
CA ALA A 517 7.37 3.32 -7.91
C ALA A 517 8.17 4.33 -7.09
N ARG A 518 7.56 5.45 -6.75
CA ARG A 518 8.15 6.47 -5.88
C ARG A 518 7.08 7.27 -5.15
N VAL A 519 7.43 7.69 -3.94
CA VAL A 519 6.76 8.81 -3.26
C VAL A 519 7.71 10.00 -3.30
N GLY A 520 7.28 11.07 -3.97
CA GLY A 520 8.00 12.34 -4.02
C GLY A 520 7.67 13.20 -2.81
N VAL A 521 8.68 13.89 -2.30
CA VAL A 521 8.57 15.02 -1.37
C VAL A 521 8.76 16.31 -2.16
N GLU A 522 8.18 17.42 -1.69
CA GLU A 522 8.40 18.76 -2.30
C GLU A 522 9.84 19.25 -2.12
#